data_AF-A0A7V5H058-F1
#
_entry.id   AF-A0A7V5H058-F1
#
_cell.length_a   1.000
_cell.length_b   1.000
_cell.length_c   1.000
_cell.angle_alpha   90.00
_cell.angle_beta   90.00
_cell.angle_gamma   90.00
#
_symmetry.space_group_name_H-M   'P 1'
#
loop_
_entity.id
_entity.type
_entity.pdbx_description
1 polymer ?
#
loop_
_entity_poly.entity_id
_entity_poly.type
_entity_poly.pdbx_seq_one_letter_code
_entity_poly.pdbx_strand_id
1 'polypeptide(L)' 'MILLTGGAGFIGSCFLKILNENGLDDILVVDHLGSSDKWKNLLGKKFYDFLDKQQFHNLIEN' A
#
# COMPACT_ATOMS: atom_id res chain seq x y z
N MET A 1 -11.50 3.07 6.26
CA MET A 1 -10.49 3.27 5.20
C MET A 1 -9.21 3.87 5.77
N ILE A 2 -8.08 3.18 5.62
CA ILE A 2 -6.73 3.64 6.00
C ILE A 2 -5.93 3.89 4.72
N LEU A 3 -5.26 5.04 4.64
CA LEU A 3 -4.30 5.32 3.57
C LEU A 3 -2.89 4.93 4.04
N LEU A 4 -2.23 4.01 3.32
CA LEU A 4 -0.90 3.53 3.66
C LEU A 4 0.11 3.87 2.56
N THR A 5 0.80 5.00 2.72
CA THR A 5 1.91 5.38 1.83
C THR A 5 3.15 4.53 2.11
N GLY A 6 3.88 4.12 1.08
CA GLY A 6 5.05 3.25 1.24
C GLY A 6 4.71 1.81 1.63
N GLY A 7 3.46 1.37 1.42
CA GLY A 7 2.94 0.07 1.87
C GLY A 7 3.55 -1.15 1.18
N ALA A 8 4.19 -0.99 0.01
CA ALA A 8 4.95 -2.05 -0.66
C ALA A 8 6.44 -2.06 -0.23
N GLY A 9 6.88 -1.05 0.54
CA GLY A 9 8.19 -1.02 1.16
C GLY A 9 8.36 -2.05 2.28
N PHE A 10 9.59 -2.18 2.79
CA PHE A 10 9.92 -3.14 3.84
C PHE A 10 9.04 -2.94 5.09
N ILE A 11 9.11 -1.75 5.70
CA ILE A 11 8.34 -1.42 6.91
C ILE A 11 6.83 -1.38 6.62
N GLY A 12 6.43 -0.73 5.53
CA GLY A 12 5.03 -0.58 5.17
C GLY A 12 4.32 -1.93 4.99
N SER A 13 5.00 -2.90 4.37
CA SER A 13 4.42 -4.24 4.21
C SER A 13 4.29 -5.00 5.52
N CYS A 14 5.24 -4.86 6.45
CA CYS A 14 5.12 -5.43 7.79
C CYS A 14 3.95 -4.80 8.56
N PHE A 15 3.79 -3.48 8.47
CA PHE A 15 2.68 -2.78 9.10
C PHE A 15 1.33 -3.19 8.49
N LEU A 16 1.25 -3.33 7.16
CA LEU A 16 0.07 -3.84 6.48
C LEU A 16 -0.33 -5.24 6.98
N LYS A 17 0.65 -6.12 7.23
CA LYS A 17 0.40 -7.44 7.84
C LYS A 17 -0.24 -7.31 9.23
N ILE A 18 0.29 -6.43 10.07
CA ILE A 18 -0.24 -6.18 11.42
C ILE A 18 -1.68 -5.65 11.32
N LEU A 19 -1.97 -4.72 10.40
CA LEU A 19 -3.33 -4.23 10.19
C LEU A 19 -4.28 -5.38 9.81
N ASN A 20 -3.88 -6.25 8.87
CA ASN A 20 -4.68 -7.41 8.48
C ASN A 20 -4.92 -8.39 9.62
N GLU A 21 -3.92 -8.64 10.46
CA GLU A 21 -4.03 -9.49 11.66
C GLU A 21 -5.02 -8.92 12.69
N ASN A 22 -5.22 -7.60 12.69
CA ASN A 22 -6.22 -6.90 13.51
C ASN A 22 -7.58 -6.75 12.80
N GLY A 23 -7.80 -7.44 11.68
CA GLY A 23 -9.07 -7.40 10.93
C GLY A 23 -9.28 -6.11 10.14
N LEU A 24 -8.23 -5.31 9.92
CA LEU A 24 -8.27 -4.10 9.13
C LEU A 24 -7.75 -4.41 7.72
N ASP A 25 -8.64 -4.39 6.73
CA ASP A 25 -8.33 -4.66 5.32
C ASP A 25 -8.85 -3.57 4.35
N ASP A 26 -9.72 -2.67 4.81
CA ASP A 26 -10.13 -1.46 4.11
C ASP A 26 -8.97 -0.43 4.07
N ILE A 27 -7.96 -0.75 3.26
CA ILE A 27 -6.66 -0.06 3.18
C ILE A 27 -6.34 0.26 1.72
N LEU A 28 -6.10 1.53 1.41
CA LEU A 28 -5.55 1.96 0.13
C LEU A 28 -4.03 2.08 0.26
N VAL A 29 -3.29 1.24 -0.46
CA VAL A 29 -1.83 1.30 -0.49
C VAL A 29 -1.38 2.28 -1.57
N VAL A 30 -0.53 3.24 -1.20
CA VAL A 30 0.09 4.18 -2.15
C VAL A 30 1.59 3.94 -2.17
N ASP A 31 2.16 3.51 -3.30
CA ASP A 31 3.61 3.32 -3.41
C ASP A 31 4.08 3.52 -4.86
N HIS A 32 5.38 3.39 -5.07
CA HIS A 32 5.98 3.29 -6.39
C HIS A 32 6.67 1.94 -6.54
N LEU A 33 6.08 1.06 -7.36
CA LEU A 33 6.60 -0.28 -7.61
C LEU A 33 7.76 -0.25 -8.62
N GLY A 34 7.71 0.64 -9.61
CA GLY A 34 8.76 0.79 -10.63
C GLY A 34 9.14 -0.55 -11.28
N SER A 35 10.43 -0.73 -11.58
CA SER A 35 11.01 -2.02 -12.03
C SER A 35 11.48 -2.92 -10.86
N SER A 36 11.09 -2.60 -9.63
CA SER A 36 11.56 -3.31 -8.44
C SER A 36 10.64 -4.46 -8.06
N ASP A 37 11.21 -5.44 -7.36
CA ASP A 37 10.47 -6.59 -6.82
C ASP A 37 9.57 -6.25 -5.61
N LYS A 38 9.39 -4.96 -5.27
CA LYS A 38 8.57 -4.52 -4.12
C LYS A 38 7.14 -5.03 -4.16
N TRP A 39 6.58 -5.25 -5.34
CA TRP A 39 5.22 -5.78 -5.49
C TRP A 39 5.06 -7.14 -4.80
N LYS A 40 6.13 -7.93 -4.70
CA LYS A 40 6.15 -9.22 -3.97
C LYS A 40 5.87 -9.04 -2.48
N ASN A 41 6.18 -7.88 -1.91
CA ASN A 41 5.87 -7.59 -0.51
C ASN A 41 4.36 -7.44 -0.26
N LEU A 42 3.53 -7.28 -1.29
CA LEU A 42 2.07 -7.22 -1.15
C LEU A 42 1.41 -8.60 -1.25
N LEU A 43 2.15 -9.63 -1.68
CA LEU A 43 1.60 -10.99 -1.81
C LEU A 43 1.09 -11.50 -0.45
N GLY A 44 -0.12 -12.07 -0.48
CA GLY A 44 -0.80 -12.63 0.70
C GLY A 44 -1.33 -11.60 1.70
N LYS A 45 -1.23 -10.29 1.40
CA LYS A 45 -1.83 -9.23 2.22
C LYS A 45 -3.20 -8.84 1.69
N LYS A 46 -4.06 -8.36 2.59
CA LYS A 46 -5.40 -7.87 2.27
C LYS A 46 -5.38 -6.35 2.27
N PHE A 47 -5.82 -5.75 1.19
CA PHE A 47 -5.96 -4.30 1.05
C PHE A 47 -7.03 -4.05 -0.01
N TYR A 48 -7.67 -2.89 0.07
CA TYR A 48 -8.76 -2.51 -0.83
C TYR A 48 -8.25 -2.33 -2.26
N ASP A 49 -7.20 -1.52 -2.43
CA ASP A 49 -6.59 -1.27 -3.73
C ASP A 49 -5.15 -0.73 -3.58
N PHE A 50 -4.45 -0.66 -4.70
CA PHE A 50 -3.14 -0.04 -4.84
C PHE A 50 -3.22 1.15 -5.80
N LEU A 51 -2.56 2.25 -5.44
CA LEU A 51 -2.48 3.45 -6.27
C LEU A 51 -1.02 3.89 -6.42
N ASP A 52 -0.58 4.18 -7.67
CA ASP A 52 0.78 4.69 -7.87
C ASP A 52 0.92 6.10 -7.26
N LYS A 53 2.08 6.37 -6.67
CA LYS A 53 2.37 7.65 -6.00
C LYS A 53 2.08 8.87 -6.88
N GLN A 54 2.32 8.79 -8.20
CA GLN A 54 2.15 9.93 -9.09
C GLN A 54 0.67 10.16 -9.39
N GLN A 55 -0.11 9.09 -9.51
CA GLN A 55 -1.55 9.18 -9.63
C GLN A 55 -2.15 9.78 -8.36
N PHE A 56 -1.70 9.34 -7.18
CA PHE A 56 -2.15 9.90 -5.90
C PHE A 56 -1.81 11.39 -5.78
N HIS A 57 -0.59 11.79 -6.12
CA HIS A 57 -0.16 13.20 -6.12
C HIS A 57 -1.07 14.07 -6.99
N ASN A 58 -1.38 13.62 -8.21
CA ASN A 58 -2.25 14.35 -9.12
C ASN A 58 -3.70 14.46 -8.59
N LEU A 59 -4.17 13.49 -7.78
CA LEU A 59 -5.52 13.53 -7.21
C LEU A 59 -5.65 14.54 -6.07
N ILE A 60 -4.58 14.81 -5.31
CA ILE A 60 -4.62 15.70 -4.14
C ILE A 60 -4.26 17.15 -4.44
N GLU A 61 -3.65 17.42 -5.60
CA GLU A 61 -3.25 18.78 -6.01
C GLU A 61 -4.31 19.51 -6.87
N ASN A 62 -5.48 18.91 -7.08
CA ASN A 62 -6.65 19.55 -7.70
C ASN A 62 -7.70 19.93 -6.65
#